data_AF-A0A252E9W6-F1
#
_entry.id   AF-A0A252E9W6-F1
#
_cell.length_a   1.000
_cell.length_b   1.000
_cell.length_c   1.000
_cell.angle_alpha   90.00
_cell.angle_beta   90.00
_cell.angle_gamma   90.00
#
_symmetry.space_group_name_H-M   'P 1'
#
loop_
_entity.id
_entity.type
_entity.pdbx_description
1 polymer ?
#
loop_
_entity_poly.entity_id
_entity_poly.type
_entity_poly.pdbx_seq_one_letter_code
_entity_poly.pdbx_strand_id
1 'polypeptide(L)'
;MTAIFPDVEKFKYLDPLQVEAYLVAHGWQQQQCQGDKASIWTLDGFEILLPLKPEIIDFSRRMGEVVETLAFAETKSQLEILGELITNAPNTSIQAVVTQIATPNADKLSGEITLLGIVIEKLRPIHTELADRDYILALKAYQERLPIYCTGDLIKENGIFILKNPHHFSLDDTGYYS
;
A
#
# COMPACT_ATOMS: atom_id res chain seq x y z
N MET A 1 -10.35 5.40 -24.86
CA MET A 1 -9.91 6.61 -24.14
C MET A 1 -8.83 6.17 -23.16
N THR A 2 -7.57 6.47 -23.46
CA THR A 2 -6.44 6.06 -22.62
C THR A 2 -6.37 7.01 -21.44
N ALA A 3 -6.74 6.56 -20.25
CA ALA A 3 -6.37 7.26 -19.04
C ALA A 3 -4.86 7.13 -18.90
N ILE A 4 -4.12 8.17 -19.29
CA ILE A 4 -2.69 8.25 -19.06
C ILE A 4 -2.51 8.36 -17.54
N PHE A 5 -2.10 7.27 -16.90
CA PHE A 5 -1.64 7.34 -15.51
C PHE A 5 -0.42 8.27 -15.48
N PRO A 6 -0.46 9.42 -14.80
CA PRO A 6 0.67 10.33 -14.76
C PRO A 6 1.90 9.76 -14.04
N ASP A 7 1.77 8.57 -13.43
CA ASP A 7 2.73 8.04 -12.48
C ASP A 7 2.90 6.53 -12.61
N VAL A 8 3.29 6.09 -13.81
CA VAL A 8 3.67 4.69 -14.10
C VAL A 8 4.71 4.16 -13.11
N GLU A 9 5.52 5.05 -12.52
CA GLU A 9 6.53 4.73 -11.52
C GLU A 9 5.96 4.06 -10.26
N LYS A 10 4.69 4.26 -9.92
CA LYS A 10 4.07 3.60 -8.77
C LYS A 10 3.97 2.08 -8.93
N PHE A 11 3.80 1.60 -10.17
CA PHE A 11 3.65 0.17 -10.44
C PHE A 11 4.94 -0.61 -10.26
N LYS A 12 6.10 0.05 -10.15
CA LYS A 12 7.40 -0.61 -9.91
C LYS A 12 7.51 -1.27 -8.54
N TYR A 13 6.64 -0.91 -7.61
CA TYR A 13 6.60 -1.46 -6.25
C TYR A 13 5.65 -2.65 -6.10
N LEU A 14 4.95 -3.03 -7.17
CA LEU A 14 4.13 -4.24 -7.17
C LEU A 14 5.01 -5.48 -7.27
N ASP A 15 4.79 -6.42 -6.35
CA ASP A 15 5.46 -7.70 -6.32
C ASP A 15 4.78 -8.70 -7.26
N PRO A 16 5.47 -9.22 -8.30
CA PRO A 16 4.91 -10.21 -9.20
C PRO A 16 4.31 -11.44 -8.50
N LEU A 17 4.90 -11.87 -7.38
CA LEU A 17 4.40 -13.02 -6.62
C LEU A 17 3.05 -12.72 -5.96
N GLN A 18 2.87 -11.47 -5.49
CA GLN A 18 1.58 -11.04 -4.95
C GLN A 18 0.51 -10.95 -6.05
N VAL A 19 0.89 -10.50 -7.24
CA VAL A 19 -0.02 -10.46 -8.39
C VAL A 19 -0.41 -11.87 -8.81
N GLU A 20 0.53 -12.81 -8.86
CA GLU A 20 0.25 -14.23 -9.11
C GLU A 20 -0.72 -14.81 -8.08
N ALA A 21 -0.48 -14.60 -6.79
CA ALA A 21 -1.38 -15.06 -5.73
C ALA A 21 -2.79 -14.46 -5.88
N TYR A 22 -2.88 -13.18 -6.26
CA TYR A 22 -4.15 -12.52 -6.54
C TYR A 22 -4.86 -13.15 -7.75
N LEU A 23 -4.16 -13.37 -8.86
CA LEU A 23 -4.69 -13.99 -10.07
C LEU A 23 -5.28 -15.37 -9.77
N VAL A 24 -4.54 -16.22 -9.06
CA VAL A 24 -5.00 -17.55 -8.62
C VAL A 24 -6.27 -17.45 -7.76
N ALA A 25 -6.28 -16.54 -6.77
CA ALA A 25 -7.43 -16.35 -5.89
C ALA A 25 -8.68 -15.84 -6.63
N HIS A 26 -8.51 -15.16 -7.77
CA HIS A 26 -9.58 -14.62 -8.60
C HIS A 26 -9.90 -15.49 -9.82
N GLY A 27 -9.41 -16.74 -9.86
CA GLY A 27 -9.79 -17.75 -10.85
C GLY A 27 -9.04 -17.67 -12.17
N TRP A 28 -8.05 -16.78 -12.31
CA TRP A 28 -7.19 -16.74 -13.49
C TRP A 28 -6.38 -18.03 -13.61
N GLN A 29 -6.22 -18.50 -14.83
CA GLN A 29 -5.49 -19.73 -15.14
C GLN A 29 -4.18 -19.40 -15.84
N GLN A 30 -3.07 -19.90 -15.31
CA GLN A 30 -1.78 -19.79 -15.96
C GLN A 30 -1.71 -20.75 -17.16
N GLN A 31 -1.36 -20.22 -18.33
CA GLN A 31 -1.27 -21.02 -19.56
C GLN A 31 0.17 -21.44 -19.86
N GLN A 32 1.08 -20.46 -19.91
CA GLN A 32 2.48 -20.69 -20.30
C GLN A 32 3.39 -19.64 -19.66
N CYS A 33 4.66 -20.00 -19.43
CA CYS A 33 5.72 -19.04 -19.12
C CYS A 33 6.48 -18.66 -20.39
N GLN A 34 6.71 -17.36 -20.61
CA GLN A 34 7.64 -16.88 -21.64
C GLN A 34 9.05 -16.85 -21.05
N GLY A 35 9.66 -18.04 -20.95
CA GLY A 35 10.95 -18.21 -20.27
C GLY A 35 10.84 -17.88 -18.77
N ASP A 36 11.78 -17.12 -18.24
CA ASP A 36 11.82 -16.68 -16.84
C ASP A 36 11.41 -15.22 -16.62
N LYS A 37 11.00 -14.51 -17.69
CA LYS A 37 10.75 -13.06 -17.67
C LYS A 37 9.28 -12.70 -17.46
N ALA A 38 8.36 -13.54 -17.93
CA ALA A 38 6.94 -13.29 -17.83
C ALA A 38 6.12 -14.59 -17.84
N SER A 39 4.91 -14.53 -17.29
CA SER A 39 3.90 -15.58 -17.34
C SER A 39 2.61 -15.07 -18.00
N ILE A 40 1.90 -15.95 -18.71
CA ILE A 40 0.64 -15.64 -19.38
C ILE A 40 -0.51 -16.24 -18.57
N TRP A 41 -1.49 -15.39 -18.28
CA TRP A 41 -2.67 -15.72 -17.50
C TRP A 41 -3.93 -15.36 -18.27
N THR A 42 -4.96 -16.19 -18.17
CA THR A 42 -6.22 -15.98 -18.90
C THR A 42 -7.44 -16.16 -18.00
N LEU A 43 -8.47 -15.37 -18.24
CA LEU A 43 -9.80 -15.48 -17.64
C LEU A 43 -10.84 -14.90 -18.60
N ASP A 44 -11.88 -15.66 -18.95
CA ASP A 44 -13.05 -15.19 -19.73
C ASP A 44 -12.75 -14.29 -20.94
N GLY A 45 -11.73 -14.66 -21.73
CA GLY A 45 -11.33 -13.92 -22.94
C GLY A 45 -10.35 -12.76 -22.70
N PHE A 46 -10.01 -12.47 -21.45
CA PHE A 46 -8.91 -11.59 -21.08
C PHE A 46 -7.59 -12.36 -21.01
N GLU A 47 -6.50 -11.65 -21.31
CA GLU A 47 -5.12 -12.16 -21.22
C GLU A 47 -4.26 -11.14 -20.48
N ILE A 48 -3.47 -11.64 -19.54
CA ILE A 48 -2.48 -10.87 -18.78
C ILE A 48 -1.10 -11.46 -19.07
N LEU A 49 -0.17 -10.60 -19.48
CA LEU A 49 1.25 -10.88 -19.47
C LEU A 49 1.85 -10.32 -18.18
N LEU A 50 2.03 -11.17 -17.18
CA LEU A 50 2.60 -10.79 -15.89
C LEU A 50 4.13 -10.75 -15.99
N PRO A 51 4.79 -9.58 -15.88
CA PRO A 51 6.25 -9.52 -15.79
C PRO A 51 6.73 -10.08 -14.44
N LEU A 52 7.76 -10.93 -14.46
CA LEU A 52 8.30 -11.63 -13.28
C LEU A 52 9.64 -11.07 -12.78
N LYS A 53 10.28 -10.20 -13.57
CA LYS A 53 11.64 -9.68 -13.31
C LYS A 53 11.60 -8.16 -13.19
N PRO A 54 11.67 -7.58 -11.97
CA PRO A 54 11.69 -6.13 -11.78
C PRO A 54 12.85 -5.42 -12.49
N GLU A 55 13.90 -6.14 -12.88
CA GLU A 55 15.09 -5.59 -13.54
C GLU A 55 14.88 -5.26 -15.02
N ILE A 56 13.74 -5.65 -15.63
CA ILE A 56 13.44 -5.30 -17.02
C ILE A 56 13.05 -3.82 -17.13
N ILE A 57 13.56 -3.15 -18.18
CA ILE A 57 13.45 -1.69 -18.34
C ILE A 57 11.99 -1.21 -18.34
N ASP A 58 11.07 -1.99 -18.92
CA ASP A 58 9.66 -1.62 -19.04
C ASP A 58 8.76 -2.25 -17.96
N PHE A 59 9.33 -2.78 -16.87
CA PHE A 59 8.60 -3.47 -15.80
C PHE A 59 7.39 -2.66 -15.31
N SER A 60 7.62 -1.40 -14.91
CA SER A 60 6.58 -0.51 -14.37
C SER A 60 5.43 -0.31 -15.36
N ARG A 61 5.75 -0.17 -16.65
CA ARG A 61 4.75 -0.03 -17.70
C ARG A 61 3.94 -1.32 -17.86
N ARG A 62 4.60 -2.48 -17.95
CA ARG A 62 3.93 -3.78 -18.08
C ARG A 62 3.04 -4.07 -16.90
N MET A 63 3.49 -3.74 -15.70
CA MET A 63 2.68 -3.90 -14.51
C MET A 63 1.46 -2.96 -14.49
N GLY A 64 1.57 -1.76 -15.06
CA GLY A 64 0.42 -0.91 -15.34
C GLY A 64 -0.59 -1.56 -16.31
N GLU A 65 -0.11 -2.22 -17.36
CA GLU A 65 -0.96 -2.98 -18.30
C GLU A 65 -1.67 -4.16 -17.58
N VAL A 66 -1.00 -4.83 -16.63
CA VAL A 66 -1.62 -5.87 -15.78
C VAL A 66 -2.78 -5.29 -14.97
N VAL A 67 -2.55 -4.17 -14.26
CA VAL A 67 -3.57 -3.51 -13.43
C VAL A 67 -4.74 -3.02 -14.28
N GLU A 68 -4.47 -2.48 -15.48
CA GLU A 68 -5.51 -2.06 -16.41
C GLU A 68 -6.40 -3.22 -16.83
N THR A 69 -5.81 -4.36 -17.25
CA THR A 69 -6.57 -5.55 -17.64
C THR A 69 -7.39 -6.12 -16.49
N LEU A 70 -6.82 -6.19 -15.28
CA LEU A 70 -7.54 -6.61 -14.07
C LEU A 70 -8.73 -5.71 -13.78
N ALA A 71 -8.54 -4.38 -13.87
CA ALA A 71 -9.61 -3.42 -13.65
C ALA A 71 -10.77 -3.61 -14.65
N PHE A 72 -10.46 -3.87 -15.92
CA PHE A 72 -11.48 -4.17 -16.93
C PHE A 72 -12.18 -5.50 -16.67
N ALA A 73 -11.42 -6.58 -16.43
CA ALA A 73 -11.98 -7.92 -16.20
C ALA A 73 -12.88 -7.97 -14.96
N GLU A 74 -12.52 -7.22 -13.91
CA GLU A 74 -13.25 -7.22 -12.63
C GLU A 74 -14.27 -6.07 -12.49
N THR A 75 -14.41 -5.20 -13.49
CA THR A 75 -15.28 -4.01 -13.41
C THR A 75 -14.96 -3.12 -12.19
N LYS A 76 -13.67 -2.97 -11.88
CA LYS A 76 -13.15 -2.15 -10.77
C LYS A 76 -12.36 -0.96 -11.30
N SER A 77 -12.10 0.04 -10.44
CA SER A 77 -11.13 1.08 -10.79
C SER A 77 -9.70 0.54 -10.72
N GLN A 78 -8.79 1.10 -11.50
CA GLN A 78 -7.37 0.73 -11.40
C GLN A 78 -6.76 1.04 -10.02
N LEU A 79 -7.24 2.10 -9.34
CA LEU A 79 -6.82 2.41 -7.97
C LEU A 79 -7.28 1.35 -6.98
N GLU A 80 -8.48 0.80 -7.16
CA GLU A 80 -8.97 -0.28 -6.32
C GLU A 80 -8.12 -1.55 -6.48
N ILE A 81 -7.83 -1.95 -7.72
CA ILE A 81 -6.92 -3.07 -8.01
C ILE A 81 -5.52 -2.81 -7.43
N LEU A 82 -4.97 -1.62 -7.66
CA LEU A 82 -3.68 -1.22 -7.10
C LEU A 82 -3.67 -1.36 -5.56
N GLY A 83 -4.74 -0.91 -4.90
CA GLY A 83 -4.88 -1.00 -3.45
C GLY A 83 -5.00 -2.43 -2.92
N GLU A 84 -5.44 -3.39 -3.72
CA GLU A 84 -5.43 -4.82 -3.36
C GLU A 84 -4.05 -5.46 -3.53
N LEU A 85 -3.33 -5.07 -4.58
CA LEU A 85 -2.03 -5.64 -4.96
C LEU A 85 -0.85 -5.02 -4.20
N ILE A 86 -0.98 -3.80 -3.70
CA ILE A 86 0.15 -3.09 -3.09
C ILE A 86 0.62 -3.77 -1.81
N THR A 87 1.90 -4.12 -1.78
CA THR A 87 2.60 -4.68 -0.62
C THR A 87 3.77 -3.82 -0.17
N ASN A 88 4.22 -2.89 -1.00
CA ASN A 88 5.28 -1.96 -0.70
C ASN A 88 4.93 -0.59 -1.30
N ALA A 89 5.02 0.46 -0.49
CA ALA A 89 4.88 1.84 -0.92
C ALA A 89 5.86 2.71 -0.12
N PRO A 90 7.08 2.94 -0.65
CA PRO A 90 8.10 3.70 0.07
C PRO A 90 7.75 5.18 0.12
N ASN A 91 8.20 5.86 1.16
CA ASN A 91 8.00 7.30 1.35
C ASN A 91 6.54 7.77 1.14
N THR A 92 5.59 7.00 1.66
CA THR A 92 4.15 7.27 1.57
C THR A 92 3.71 8.19 2.70
N SER A 93 3.06 9.29 2.34
CA SER A 93 2.38 10.16 3.31
C SER A 93 1.01 9.60 3.64
N ILE A 94 0.71 9.55 4.94
CA ILE A 94 -0.49 8.94 5.49
C ILE A 94 -1.17 9.96 6.39
N GLN A 95 -2.44 10.23 6.10
CA GLN A 95 -3.36 10.83 7.06
C GLN A 95 -4.06 9.69 7.81
N ALA A 96 -4.04 9.73 9.14
CA ALA A 96 -4.61 8.68 9.97
C ALA A 96 -5.14 9.20 11.31
N VAL A 97 -5.89 8.35 11.99
CA VAL A 97 -6.20 8.52 13.42
C VAL A 97 -5.50 7.44 14.23
N VAL A 98 -5.05 7.78 15.43
CA VAL A 98 -4.51 6.79 16.37
C VAL A 98 -5.68 6.04 16.99
N THR A 99 -5.69 4.71 16.90
CA THR A 99 -6.78 3.86 17.42
C THR A 99 -6.35 2.99 18.59
N GLN A 100 -5.06 2.68 18.70
CA GLN A 100 -4.51 1.93 19.83
C GLN A 100 -3.08 2.39 20.13
N ILE A 101 -2.74 2.41 21.42
CA ILE A 101 -1.39 2.67 21.93
C ILE A 101 -1.05 1.55 22.90
N ALA A 102 0.02 0.81 22.62
CA ALA A 102 0.55 -0.18 23.55
C ALA A 102 1.18 0.51 24.78
N THR A 103 1.26 -0.21 25.91
CA THR A 103 2.00 0.29 27.06
C THR A 103 3.46 0.57 26.67
N PRO A 104 4.03 1.74 27.02
CA PRO A 104 5.38 2.07 26.60
C PRO A 104 6.40 1.12 27.24
N ASN A 105 7.50 0.90 26.53
CA ASN A 105 8.66 0.21 27.08
C ASN A 105 9.19 0.98 28.30
N ALA A 106 9.55 0.27 29.37
CA ALA A 106 9.94 0.93 30.63
C ALA A 106 11.19 1.82 30.50
N ASP A 107 12.09 1.47 29.57
CA ASP A 107 13.40 2.10 29.42
C ASP A 107 13.42 3.25 28.40
N LYS A 108 12.40 3.32 27.52
CA LYS A 108 12.29 4.33 26.45
C LYS A 108 10.83 4.71 26.27
N LEU A 109 10.55 5.98 26.02
CA LEU A 109 9.21 6.46 25.64
C LEU A 109 8.86 5.99 24.22
N SER A 110 8.78 4.68 24.02
CA SER A 110 8.48 4.03 22.76
C SER A 110 7.45 2.92 22.94
N GLY A 111 6.74 2.60 21.86
CA GLY A 111 5.78 1.51 21.85
C GLY A 111 5.10 1.34 20.50
N GLU A 112 4.40 0.21 20.37
CA GLU A 112 3.57 -0.09 19.22
C GLU A 112 2.31 0.78 19.20
N ILE A 113 1.99 1.28 18.01
CA ILE A 113 0.85 2.14 17.74
C ILE A 113 0.05 1.53 16.60
N THR A 114 -1.27 1.45 16.77
CA THR A 114 -2.19 1.15 15.68
C THR A 114 -2.81 2.44 15.19
N LEU A 115 -2.66 2.67 13.90
CA LEU A 115 -3.27 3.76 13.15
C LEU A 115 -4.41 3.19 12.29
N LEU A 116 -5.43 4.00 12.05
CA LEU A 116 -6.42 3.77 11.01
C LEU A 116 -6.28 4.89 9.98
N GLY A 117 -5.70 4.58 8.84
CA GLY A 117 -5.29 5.55 7.83
C GLY A 117 -5.76 5.21 6.42
N ILE A 118 -5.69 6.19 5.53
CA ILE A 118 -6.06 6.01 4.12
C ILE A 118 -4.85 5.49 3.35
N VAL A 119 -4.95 4.27 2.80
CA VAL A 119 -3.93 3.61 1.96
C VAL A 119 -4.57 3.27 0.62
N ILE A 120 -4.15 3.95 -0.45
CA ILE A 120 -4.72 3.82 -1.81
C ILE A 120 -6.26 3.85 -1.74
N GLU A 121 -6.80 4.98 -1.29
CA GLU A 121 -8.25 5.28 -1.16
C GLU A 121 -9.05 4.42 -0.16
N LYS A 122 -8.45 3.37 0.42
CA LYS A 122 -9.13 2.51 1.40
C LYS A 122 -8.64 2.79 2.81
N LEU A 123 -9.58 2.86 3.75
CA LEU A 123 -9.27 2.95 5.18
C LEU A 123 -8.74 1.60 5.67
N ARG A 124 -7.50 1.56 6.15
CA ARG A 124 -6.82 0.32 6.54
C ARG A 124 -6.09 0.48 7.88
N PRO A 125 -6.04 -0.59 8.70
CA PRO A 125 -5.19 -0.59 9.89
C PRO A 125 -3.72 -0.59 9.47
N ILE A 126 -2.93 0.23 10.16
CA ILE A 126 -1.49 0.38 9.95
C ILE A 126 -0.80 0.28 11.29
N HIS A 127 0.18 -0.60 11.42
CA HIS A 127 0.99 -0.73 12.64
C HIS A 127 2.29 0.01 12.48
N THR A 128 2.79 0.61 13.56
CA THR A 128 4.11 1.24 13.58
C THR A 128 4.66 1.23 15.00
N GLU A 129 5.97 1.44 15.14
CA GLU A 129 6.61 1.70 16.42
C GLU A 129 7.10 3.16 16.41
N LEU A 130 6.68 3.92 17.42
CA LEU A 130 7.12 5.31 17.60
C LEU A 130 7.93 5.42 18.89
N ALA A 131 8.83 6.40 18.91
CA ALA A 131 9.65 6.71 20.07
C ALA A 131 9.67 8.21 20.35
N ASP A 132 10.03 8.55 21.59
CA ASP A 132 10.32 9.89 22.07
C ASP A 132 9.19 10.88 21.72
N ARG A 133 9.49 11.91 20.92
CA ARG A 133 8.55 12.96 20.55
C ARG A 133 7.33 12.41 19.81
N ASP A 134 7.52 11.47 18.90
CA ASP A 134 6.44 11.01 18.02
C ASP A 134 5.48 10.10 18.79
N TYR A 135 6.00 9.33 19.76
CA TYR A 135 5.18 8.59 20.71
C TYR A 135 4.30 9.52 21.57
N ILE A 136 4.87 10.63 22.08
CA ILE A 136 4.12 11.63 22.85
C ILE A 136 3.03 12.29 21.99
N LEU A 137 3.34 12.61 20.73
CA LEU A 137 2.35 13.17 19.80
C LEU A 137 1.23 12.18 19.51
N ALA A 138 1.54 10.89 19.33
CA ALA A 138 0.53 9.85 19.15
C ALA A 138 -0.39 9.72 20.39
N LEU A 139 0.18 9.82 21.60
CA LEU A 139 -0.62 9.84 22.84
C LEU A 139 -1.58 11.02 22.89
N LYS A 140 -1.09 12.22 22.55
CA LYS A 140 -1.93 13.42 22.46
C LYS A 140 -3.03 13.26 21.41
N ALA A 141 -2.68 12.80 20.20
CA ALA A 141 -3.64 12.55 19.13
C ALA A 141 -4.73 11.56 19.53
N TYR A 142 -4.35 10.49 20.21
CA TYR A 142 -5.29 9.48 20.71
C TYR A 142 -6.25 10.06 21.75
N GLN A 143 -5.74 10.79 22.73
CA GLN A 143 -6.53 11.39 23.81
C GLN A 143 -7.48 12.48 23.31
N GLU A 144 -6.99 13.34 22.42
CA GLU A 144 -7.74 14.49 21.90
C GLU A 144 -8.53 14.16 20.62
N ARG A 145 -8.44 12.92 20.12
CA ARG A 145 -9.07 12.45 18.87
C ARG A 145 -8.69 13.28 17.65
N LEU A 146 -7.44 13.75 17.61
CA LEU A 146 -6.91 14.54 16.51
C LEU A 146 -6.38 13.62 15.40
N PRO A 147 -6.57 13.99 14.12
CA PRO A 147 -5.88 13.32 13.03
C PRO A 147 -4.37 13.59 13.11
N ILE A 148 -3.60 12.69 12.52
CA ILE A 148 -2.15 12.84 12.36
C ILE A 148 -1.78 12.74 10.88
N TYR A 149 -0.65 13.35 10.55
CA TYR A 149 0.12 13.07 9.35
C TYR A 149 1.42 12.40 9.75
N CYS A 150 1.83 11.42 8.94
CA CYS A 150 3.16 10.85 9.01
C CYS A 150 3.59 10.37 7.63
N THR A 151 4.90 10.24 7.42
CA THR A 151 5.48 9.69 6.20
C THR A 151 6.37 8.51 6.57
N GLY A 152 6.45 7.50 5.71
CA GLY A 152 7.37 6.39 5.88
C GLY A 152 7.18 5.31 4.82
N ASP A 153 7.83 4.17 5.02
CA ASP A 153 7.77 3.05 4.10
C ASP A 153 6.65 2.10 4.52
N LEU A 154 5.61 2.01 3.71
CA LEU A 154 4.47 1.16 4.00
C LEU A 154 4.70 -0.24 3.42
N ILE A 155 4.76 -1.26 4.27
CA ILE A 155 5.01 -2.65 3.87
C ILE A 155 3.86 -3.53 4.37
N LYS A 156 3.27 -4.35 3.52
CA LYS A 156 2.21 -5.28 3.90
C LYS A 156 2.83 -6.60 4.35
N GLU A 157 2.71 -6.91 5.64
CA GLU A 157 3.17 -8.15 6.25
C GLU A 157 1.96 -8.88 6.85
N ASN A 158 1.78 -10.16 6.50
CA ASN A 158 0.64 -10.98 6.98
C ASN A 158 -0.75 -10.33 6.78
N GLY A 159 -0.92 -9.56 5.70
CA GLY A 159 -2.17 -8.88 5.36
C GLY A 159 -2.39 -7.53 6.06
N ILE A 160 -1.50 -7.11 6.97
CA ILE A 160 -1.56 -5.83 7.69
C ILE A 160 -0.46 -4.91 7.17
N PHE A 161 -0.74 -3.62 7.06
CA PHE A 161 0.28 -2.65 6.70
C PHE A 161 1.12 -2.26 7.91
N ILE A 162 2.43 -2.27 7.74
CA ILE A 162 3.43 -1.84 8.71
C ILE A 162 4.09 -0.59 8.14
N LEU A 163 4.04 0.52 8.88
CA LEU A 163 4.76 1.73 8.56
C LEU A 163 6.16 1.66 9.20
N LYS A 164 7.18 1.49 8.37
CA LYS A 164 8.59 1.52 8.76
C LYS A 164 9.19 2.89 8.52
N ASN A 165 10.26 3.19 9.26
CA ASN A 165 10.96 4.48 9.21
C ASN A 165 10.02 5.70 9.28
N PRO A 166 9.08 5.74 10.25
CA PRO A 166 8.14 6.85 10.35
C PRO A 166 8.91 8.16 10.61
N HIS A 167 8.53 9.20 9.89
CA HIS A 167 9.09 10.54 10.02
C HIS A 167 8.04 11.58 9.65
N HIS A 168 8.34 12.86 9.91
CA HIS A 168 7.38 13.97 9.77
C HIS A 168 6.06 13.72 10.51
N PHE A 169 6.10 13.07 11.68
CA PHE A 169 4.91 12.85 12.49
C PHE A 169 4.43 14.18 13.08
N SER A 170 3.18 14.53 12.79
CA SER A 170 2.55 15.77 13.24
C SER A 170 1.05 15.59 13.46
N LEU A 171 0.49 16.38 14.36
CA LEU A 171 -0.96 16.52 14.49
C LEU A 171 -1.49 17.33 13.30
N ASP A 172 -2.63 16.92 12.76
CA ASP A 172 -3.43 17.73 11.85
C ASP A 172 -4.22 18.75 12.69
N ASP A 173 -3.53 19.80 13.13
CA ASP A 173 -4.15 20.97 13.75
C ASP A 173 -4.67 21.90 12.66
N THR A 174 -5.59 21.39 11.82
CA THR A 174 -6.53 22.25 11.11
C THR A 174 -7.54 22.77 12.13
N GLY A 175 -7.04 23.64 13.01
CA GLY A 175 -7.84 24.39 13.95
C GLY A 175 -8.98 25.06 13.20
N TYR A 176 -10.20 24.80 13.68
CA TYR A 176 -11.36 25.63 13.45
C TYR A 176 -11.02 27.06 13.88
N TYR A 177 -10.42 27.84 12.98
CA TYR A 177 -10.48 29.29 13.06
C TYR A 177 -11.85 29.69 12.53
N SER A 178 -12.79 29.74 13.48
CA SER A 178 -13.99 30.56 13.46
C SER A 178 -13.67 32.04 13.21
#